data_AF-F8L955-F1
#
_entry.id   AF-F8L955-F1
#
_cell.length_a   1.000
_cell.length_b   1.000
_cell.length_c   1.000
_cell.angle_alpha   90.00
_cell.angle_beta   90.00
_cell.angle_gamma   90.00
#
_symmetry.space_group_name_H-M   'P 1'
#
loop_
_entity.id
_entity.type
_entity.pdbx_description
1 polymer ?
#
loop_
_entity_poly.entity_id
_entity_poly.type
_entity_poly.pdbx_seq_one_letter_code
_entity_poly.pdbx_strand_id
1 'polypeptide(L)'
;MSYYFLGSVLPPLKLGMAPELHFEDLLVLLEENMSARDFKKIAKIRSFIDLQNVKNLLQKEPLDERGNMSEKELDQALVTREGLPEYLYEYLDEYEQTVDQIRHFSSVYVKFFREMEQKEKGFLSFYFNFEREWRLLMIGFRSKRIERDLSKELQYEDFQDPLVAHLLAQKDSPQFEFPFEYQDFDEQVKQAQDHPMDQYQALAKYRFNRLQNQVQDHPFSADYALGYFVQYMLVQDWNQLNDHQGNQKLNGIVKELG
;
A
#
# COMPACT_ATOMS: atom_id res chain seq x y z
N MET A 1 -15.76 -7.51 -23.54
CA MET A 1 -15.31 -6.30 -22.84
C MET A 1 -16.50 -5.56 -22.31
N SER A 2 -16.77 -5.72 -21.03
CA SER A 2 -18.08 -5.40 -20.43
C SER A 2 -17.94 -4.45 -19.24
N TYR A 3 -17.23 -3.33 -19.43
CA TYR A 3 -17.03 -2.35 -18.35
C TYR A 3 -18.34 -1.75 -17.83
N TYR A 4 -19.37 -1.65 -18.68
CA TYR A 4 -20.73 -1.29 -18.25
C TYR A 4 -21.33 -2.30 -17.28
N PHE A 5 -21.07 -3.59 -17.49
CA PHE A 5 -21.48 -4.63 -16.55
C PHE A 5 -20.75 -4.39 -15.23
N LEU A 6 -19.41 -4.39 -15.21
CA LEU A 6 -18.63 -4.16 -13.98
C LEU A 6 -19.09 -2.93 -13.19
N GLY A 7 -19.21 -1.77 -13.83
CA GLY A 7 -19.67 -0.55 -13.15
C GLY A 7 -21.10 -0.60 -12.60
N SER A 8 -21.90 -1.60 -12.97
CA SER A 8 -23.27 -1.81 -12.49
C SER A 8 -23.41 -2.92 -11.44
N VAL A 9 -22.54 -3.94 -11.46
CA VAL A 9 -22.62 -5.11 -10.55
C VAL A 9 -21.69 -5.01 -9.36
N LEU A 10 -20.58 -4.28 -9.47
CA LEU A 10 -19.63 -4.15 -8.37
C LEU A 10 -20.32 -3.54 -7.14
N PRO A 11 -20.38 -4.26 -6.00
CA PRO A 11 -21.03 -3.77 -4.79
C PRO A 11 -20.34 -2.50 -4.28
N PRO A 12 -21.09 -1.54 -3.72
CA PRO A 12 -20.49 -0.32 -3.19
C PRO A 12 -19.54 -0.64 -2.03
N LEU A 13 -18.34 -0.08 -2.07
CA LEU A 13 -17.34 -0.23 -1.01
C LEU A 13 -17.48 0.86 0.05
N LYS A 14 -17.34 0.48 1.32
CA LYS A 14 -17.33 1.41 2.46
C LYS A 14 -16.31 0.94 3.49
N LEU A 15 -15.48 1.85 3.99
CA LEU A 15 -14.59 1.57 5.13
C LEU A 15 -15.42 1.19 6.36
N GLY A 16 -14.97 0.17 7.08
CA GLY A 16 -15.65 -0.37 8.26
C GLY A 16 -16.78 -1.35 7.97
N MET A 17 -17.02 -1.67 6.69
CA MET A 17 -17.95 -2.71 6.29
C MET A 17 -17.18 -3.79 5.53
N ALA A 18 -17.41 -5.06 5.86
CA ALA A 18 -16.87 -6.18 5.10
C ALA A 18 -17.37 -6.08 3.64
N PRO A 19 -16.51 -6.26 2.63
CA PRO A 19 -16.96 -6.37 1.25
C PRO A 19 -17.91 -7.55 1.09
N GLU A 20 -18.92 -7.40 0.22
CA GLU A 20 -19.90 -8.46 -0.05
C GLU A 20 -19.31 -9.62 -0.87
N LEU A 21 -18.34 -9.32 -1.74
CA LEU A 21 -17.64 -10.32 -2.55
C LEU A 21 -16.37 -10.77 -1.83
N HIS A 22 -16.01 -12.05 -1.97
CA HIS A 22 -14.68 -12.52 -1.61
C HIS A 22 -13.64 -12.08 -2.65
N PHE A 23 -12.36 -12.07 -2.25
CA PHE A 23 -11.28 -11.59 -3.11
C PHE A 23 -11.14 -12.41 -4.39
N GLU A 24 -11.25 -13.74 -4.29
CA GLU A 24 -11.18 -14.62 -5.46
C GLU A 24 -12.37 -14.42 -6.41
N ASP A 25 -13.57 -14.23 -5.87
CA ASP A 25 -14.76 -13.95 -6.68
C ASP A 25 -14.62 -12.61 -7.41
N LEU A 26 -14.01 -11.59 -6.77
CA LEU A 26 -13.69 -10.33 -7.41
C LEU A 26 -12.67 -10.52 -8.54
N LEU A 27 -11.62 -11.31 -8.34
CA LEU A 27 -10.62 -11.58 -9.38
C LEU A 27 -11.25 -12.26 -10.60
N VAL A 28 -12.08 -13.30 -10.39
CA VAL A 28 -12.81 -13.98 -11.46
C VAL A 28 -13.73 -13.00 -12.20
N LEU A 29 -14.51 -12.21 -11.45
CA LEU A 29 -15.41 -11.20 -12.04
C LEU A 29 -14.65 -10.19 -12.91
N LEU A 30 -13.49 -9.72 -12.46
CA LEU A 30 -12.64 -8.81 -13.21
C LEU A 30 -12.04 -9.51 -14.44
N GLU A 31 -11.55 -10.73 -14.32
CA GLU A 31 -10.96 -11.50 -15.43
C GLU A 31 -11.97 -11.72 -16.56
N GLU A 32 -13.20 -12.10 -16.24
CA GLU A 32 -14.25 -12.40 -17.21
C GLU A 32 -14.73 -11.15 -17.98
N ASN A 33 -14.59 -9.96 -17.39
CA ASN A 33 -15.20 -8.74 -17.91
C ASN A 33 -14.20 -7.69 -18.41
N MET A 34 -12.95 -7.74 -17.93
CA MET A 34 -11.83 -6.91 -18.37
C MET A 34 -11.12 -7.50 -19.59
N SER A 35 -10.27 -6.69 -20.24
CA SER A 35 -9.51 -7.16 -21.39
C SER A 35 -8.29 -7.87 -20.86
N ALA A 36 -7.76 -8.85 -21.59
CA ALA A 36 -6.49 -9.46 -21.19
C ALA A 36 -5.38 -8.42 -20.98
N ARG A 37 -5.43 -7.29 -21.70
CA ARG A 37 -4.50 -6.17 -21.52
C ARG A 37 -4.75 -5.41 -20.21
N ASP A 38 -5.99 -5.10 -19.89
CA ASP A 38 -6.33 -4.32 -18.69
C ASP A 38 -6.29 -5.18 -17.43
N PHE A 39 -6.69 -6.45 -17.50
CA PHE A 39 -6.58 -7.40 -16.40
C PHE A 39 -5.12 -7.62 -15.98
N LYS A 40 -4.17 -7.63 -16.94
CA LYS A 40 -2.72 -7.65 -16.61
C LYS A 40 -2.26 -6.48 -15.73
N LYS A 41 -3.00 -5.37 -15.67
CA LYS A 41 -2.70 -4.26 -14.76
C LYS A 41 -3.01 -4.60 -13.30
N ILE A 42 -3.97 -5.50 -13.04
CA ILE A 42 -4.22 -6.05 -11.69
C ILE A 42 -2.97 -6.77 -11.18
N ALA A 43 -2.32 -7.57 -12.04
CA ALA A 43 -1.08 -8.25 -11.67
C ALA A 43 0.05 -7.27 -11.31
N LYS A 44 0.08 -6.08 -11.92
CA LYS A 44 1.04 -5.02 -11.55
C LYS A 44 0.78 -4.49 -10.15
N ILE A 45 -0.48 -4.21 -9.81
CA ILE A 45 -0.87 -3.79 -8.45
C ILE A 45 -0.46 -4.86 -7.43
N ARG A 46 -0.78 -6.13 -7.71
CA ARG A 46 -0.43 -7.28 -6.86
C ARG A 46 1.07 -7.52 -6.75
N SER A 47 1.87 -7.11 -7.76
CA SER A 47 3.34 -7.27 -7.70
C SER A 47 4.00 -6.42 -6.60
N PHE A 48 3.36 -5.32 -6.19
CA PHE A 48 3.82 -4.58 -5.02
C PHE A 48 3.61 -5.38 -3.72
N ILE A 49 2.49 -6.11 -3.63
CA ILE A 49 2.20 -7.03 -2.52
C ILE A 49 3.20 -8.18 -2.50
N ASP A 50 3.57 -8.74 -3.66
CA ASP A 50 4.61 -9.78 -3.73
C ASP A 50 5.95 -9.28 -3.17
N LEU A 51 6.34 -8.03 -3.48
CA LEU A 51 7.54 -7.42 -2.88
C LEU A 51 7.41 -7.22 -1.37
N GLN A 52 6.23 -6.82 -0.89
CA GLN A 52 5.96 -6.75 0.55
C GLN A 52 6.03 -8.13 1.20
N ASN A 53 5.54 -9.17 0.53
CA ASN A 53 5.61 -10.55 1.01
C ASN A 53 7.04 -11.07 1.08
N VAL A 54 7.93 -10.69 0.16
CA VAL A 54 9.36 -10.99 0.30
C VAL A 54 9.92 -10.38 1.59
N LYS A 55 9.56 -9.14 1.91
CA LYS A 55 9.94 -8.51 3.17
C LYS A 55 9.34 -9.26 4.37
N ASN A 56 8.07 -9.67 4.30
CA ASN A 56 7.40 -10.42 5.36
C ASN A 56 8.07 -11.78 5.60
N LEU A 57 8.51 -12.48 4.54
CA LEU A 57 9.30 -13.71 4.65
C LEU A 57 10.60 -13.48 5.44
N LEU A 58 11.34 -12.41 5.12
CA LEU A 58 12.56 -12.04 5.85
C LEU A 58 12.26 -11.76 7.33
N GLN A 59 11.13 -11.14 7.63
CA GLN A 59 10.67 -10.81 8.99
C GLN A 59 9.98 -11.98 9.71
N LYS A 60 9.69 -13.08 9.01
CA LYS A 60 8.83 -14.19 9.49
C LYS A 60 7.43 -13.72 9.90
N GLU A 61 6.89 -12.77 9.16
CA GLU A 61 5.53 -12.26 9.31
C GLU A 61 4.57 -12.98 8.35
N PRO A 62 3.26 -13.02 8.65
CA PRO A 62 2.27 -13.59 7.73
C PRO A 62 2.31 -12.94 6.35
N LEU A 63 2.06 -13.74 5.31
CA LEU A 63 1.99 -13.25 3.94
C LEU A 63 0.59 -12.75 3.61
N ASP A 64 0.54 -11.76 2.74
CA ASP A 64 -0.68 -11.29 2.13
C ASP A 64 -1.00 -12.15 0.89
N GLU A 65 -2.03 -12.97 1.00
CA GLU A 65 -2.47 -13.91 -0.05
C GLU A 65 -2.99 -13.19 -1.32
N ARG A 66 -3.17 -11.87 -1.27
CA ARG A 66 -3.62 -11.06 -2.42
C ARG A 66 -2.52 -10.79 -3.45
N GLY A 67 -1.26 -11.10 -3.14
CA GLY A 67 -0.13 -11.09 -4.09
C GLY A 67 -0.36 -12.02 -5.28
N ASN A 68 0.46 -11.93 -6.34
CA ASN A 68 0.35 -12.86 -7.48
C ASN A 68 0.89 -14.25 -7.14
N MET A 69 1.75 -14.35 -6.14
CA MET A 69 2.48 -15.58 -5.81
C MET A 69 2.08 -16.08 -4.43
N SER A 70 1.79 -17.37 -4.34
CA SER A 70 1.68 -18.08 -3.06
C SER A 70 3.04 -18.17 -2.36
N GLU A 71 3.05 -18.53 -1.07
CA GLU A 71 4.30 -18.76 -0.30
C GLU A 71 5.26 -19.71 -1.04
N LYS A 72 4.75 -20.83 -1.58
CA LYS A 72 5.55 -21.81 -2.32
C LYS A 72 6.12 -21.24 -3.61
N GLU A 73 5.37 -20.39 -4.31
CA GLU A 73 5.82 -19.76 -5.54
C GLU A 73 6.85 -18.66 -5.26
N LEU A 74 6.70 -17.90 -4.16
CA LEU A 74 7.71 -16.95 -3.70
C LEU A 74 9.01 -17.66 -3.31
N ASP A 75 8.94 -18.73 -2.53
CA ASP A 75 10.11 -19.55 -2.18
C ASP A 75 10.81 -20.07 -3.44
N GLN A 76 10.04 -20.61 -4.38
CA GLN A 76 10.57 -21.10 -5.65
C GLN A 76 11.24 -19.97 -6.43
N ALA A 77 10.60 -18.80 -6.53
CA ALA A 77 11.11 -17.62 -7.23
C ALA A 77 12.42 -17.11 -6.63
N LEU A 78 12.54 -17.09 -5.31
CA LEU A 78 13.77 -16.69 -4.61
C LEU A 78 14.91 -17.68 -4.83
N VAL A 79 14.60 -18.99 -4.94
CA VAL A 79 15.59 -20.04 -5.21
C VAL A 79 16.04 -20.04 -6.68
N THR A 80 15.10 -19.97 -7.63
CA THR A 80 15.42 -20.01 -9.07
C THR A 80 15.86 -18.66 -9.61
N ARG A 81 15.59 -17.58 -8.88
CA ARG A 81 15.75 -16.19 -9.31
C ARG A 81 14.93 -15.87 -10.55
N GLU A 82 13.70 -16.41 -10.62
CA GLU A 82 12.75 -16.19 -11.71
C GLU A 82 11.39 -15.72 -11.16
N GLY A 83 10.70 -14.82 -11.87
CA GLY A 83 9.35 -14.37 -11.51
C GLY A 83 9.28 -13.06 -10.71
N LEU A 84 10.32 -12.71 -9.95
CA LEU A 84 10.45 -11.39 -9.29
C LEU A 84 11.40 -10.45 -10.07
N PRO A 85 11.35 -9.13 -9.81
CA PRO A 85 12.19 -8.15 -10.51
C PRO A 85 13.69 -8.36 -10.25
N GLU A 86 14.52 -8.16 -11.29
CA GLU A 86 15.97 -8.38 -11.23
C GLU A 86 16.66 -7.60 -10.10
N TYR A 87 16.22 -6.36 -9.87
CA TYR A 87 16.79 -5.51 -8.83
C TYR A 87 16.58 -6.01 -7.40
N LEU A 88 15.58 -6.88 -7.18
CA LEU A 88 15.40 -7.54 -5.88
C LEU A 88 16.51 -8.55 -5.66
N TYR A 89 16.87 -9.32 -6.69
CA TYR A 89 17.94 -10.31 -6.57
C TYR A 89 19.31 -9.65 -6.44
N GLU A 90 19.57 -8.57 -7.17
CA GLU A 90 20.78 -7.75 -6.98
C GLU A 90 20.92 -7.29 -5.52
N TYR A 91 19.80 -6.86 -4.92
CA TYR A 91 19.76 -6.42 -3.54
C TYR A 91 19.99 -7.58 -2.55
N LEU A 92 19.45 -8.78 -2.82
CA LEU A 92 19.70 -9.97 -1.99
C LEU A 92 21.16 -10.42 -2.05
N ASP A 93 21.84 -10.19 -3.18
CA ASP A 93 23.28 -10.45 -3.32
C ASP A 93 24.13 -9.39 -2.59
N GLU A 94 23.67 -8.14 -2.54
CA GLU A 94 24.34 -7.03 -1.85
C GLU A 94 24.33 -7.22 -0.32
N TYR A 95 23.25 -7.74 0.24
CA TYR A 95 23.07 -7.93 1.68
C TYR A 95 22.91 -9.42 2.04
N GLU A 96 23.97 -10.04 2.58
CA GLU A 96 23.96 -11.47 2.94
C GLU A 96 23.14 -11.77 4.21
N GLN A 97 23.17 -10.88 5.21
CA GLN A 97 22.50 -11.11 6.48
C GLN A 97 21.05 -10.62 6.45
N THR A 98 20.11 -11.44 6.92
CA THR A 98 18.68 -11.09 7.01
C THR A 98 18.43 -9.76 7.74
N VAL A 99 19.24 -9.45 8.76
CA VAL A 99 19.13 -8.18 9.51
C VAL A 99 19.45 -6.98 8.62
N ASP A 100 20.50 -7.08 7.80
CA ASP A 100 20.89 -6.02 6.88
C ASP A 100 19.91 -5.94 5.71
N GLN A 101 19.42 -7.07 5.21
CA GLN A 101 18.33 -7.11 4.25
C GLN A 101 17.14 -6.30 4.79
N ILE A 102 16.56 -6.68 5.93
CA ILE A 102 15.41 -5.96 6.51
C ILE A 102 15.68 -4.45 6.65
N ARG A 103 16.89 -4.06 7.09
CA ARG A 103 17.27 -2.65 7.25
C ARG A 103 17.29 -1.88 5.94
N HIS A 104 17.77 -2.51 4.87
CA HIS A 104 18.05 -1.87 3.59
C HIS A 104 16.98 -2.12 2.52
N PHE A 105 15.91 -2.84 2.87
CA PHE A 105 14.81 -3.20 1.95
C PHE A 105 14.10 -1.97 1.35
N SER A 106 14.18 -0.80 1.98
CA SER A 106 13.65 0.44 1.41
C SER A 106 14.21 0.78 0.03
N SER A 107 15.44 0.36 -0.28
CA SER A 107 16.05 0.50 -1.61
C SER A 107 15.27 -0.26 -2.70
N VAL A 108 14.70 -1.42 -2.38
CA VAL A 108 13.88 -2.23 -3.30
C VAL A 108 12.61 -1.48 -3.67
N TYR A 109 11.94 -0.84 -2.69
CA TYR A 109 10.76 -0.01 -2.96
C TYR A 109 11.08 1.18 -3.86
N VAL A 110 12.22 1.86 -3.64
CA VAL A 110 12.64 2.98 -4.51
C VAL A 110 12.79 2.50 -5.95
N LYS A 111 13.47 1.38 -6.18
CA LYS A 111 13.64 0.81 -7.52
C LYS A 111 12.29 0.39 -8.14
N PHE A 112 11.40 -0.22 -7.35
CA PHE A 112 10.04 -0.57 -7.80
C PHE A 112 9.25 0.65 -8.28
N PHE A 113 9.13 1.69 -7.45
CA PHE A 113 8.33 2.87 -7.80
C PHE A 113 8.93 3.64 -8.97
N ARG A 114 10.27 3.74 -9.07
CA ARG A 114 10.94 4.32 -10.23
C ARG A 114 10.64 3.54 -11.51
N GLU A 115 10.60 2.22 -11.44
CA GLU A 115 10.22 1.39 -12.59
C GLU A 115 8.76 1.66 -13.00
N MET A 116 7.84 1.71 -12.04
CA MET A 116 6.41 1.95 -12.30
C MET A 116 6.18 3.34 -12.90
N GLU A 117 6.87 4.36 -12.40
CA GLU A 117 6.81 5.73 -12.92
C GLU A 117 7.22 5.80 -14.41
N GLN A 118 8.26 5.06 -14.80
CA GLN A 118 8.77 5.06 -16.17
C GLN A 118 7.91 4.25 -17.15
N LYS A 119 7.32 3.14 -16.69
CA LYS A 119 6.65 2.17 -17.56
C LYS A 119 5.14 2.36 -17.65
N GLU A 120 4.50 2.81 -16.57
CA GLU A 120 3.06 2.83 -16.47
C GLU A 120 2.45 4.18 -16.83
N LYS A 121 1.16 4.17 -17.20
CA LYS A 121 0.39 5.36 -17.58
C LYS A 121 -1.04 5.24 -17.05
N GLY A 122 -1.78 6.35 -17.09
CA GLY A 122 -3.17 6.39 -16.63
C GLY A 122 -3.28 6.06 -15.15
N PHE A 123 -4.29 5.26 -14.77
CA PHE A 123 -4.53 4.93 -13.36
C PHE A 123 -3.33 4.28 -12.65
N LEU A 124 -2.58 3.37 -13.28
CA LEU A 124 -1.44 2.73 -12.62
C LEU A 124 -0.33 3.73 -12.27
N SER A 125 -0.02 4.66 -13.19
CA SER A 125 0.95 5.72 -12.93
C SER A 125 0.50 6.61 -11.77
N PHE A 126 -0.77 7.02 -11.76
CA PHE A 126 -1.35 7.74 -10.63
C PHE A 126 -1.23 6.95 -9.32
N TYR A 127 -1.63 5.68 -9.33
CA TYR A 127 -1.68 4.84 -8.15
C TYR A 127 -0.29 4.65 -7.54
N PHE A 128 0.71 4.27 -8.34
CA PHE A 128 2.05 4.04 -7.82
C PHE A 128 2.76 5.32 -7.39
N ASN A 129 2.50 6.44 -8.05
CA ASN A 129 2.98 7.75 -7.56
C ASN A 129 2.33 8.10 -6.23
N PHE A 130 1.02 7.91 -6.10
CA PHE A 130 0.31 8.14 -4.85
C PHE A 130 0.82 7.23 -3.72
N GLU A 131 1.03 5.93 -3.96
CA GLU A 131 1.59 5.00 -2.98
C GLU A 131 3.02 5.39 -2.55
N ARG A 132 3.85 5.83 -3.49
CA ARG A 132 5.20 6.33 -3.19
C ARG A 132 5.13 7.58 -2.29
N GLU A 133 4.37 8.58 -2.71
CA GLU A 133 4.21 9.83 -1.96
C GLU A 133 3.66 9.55 -0.56
N TRP A 134 2.62 8.70 -0.48
CA TRP A 134 2.03 8.28 0.77
C TRP A 134 3.05 7.62 1.71
N ARG A 135 3.87 6.70 1.19
CA ARG A 135 4.95 6.07 1.94
C ARG A 135 5.94 7.12 2.47
N LEU A 136 6.37 8.06 1.64
CA LEU A 136 7.31 9.13 2.03
C LEU A 136 6.74 10.03 3.12
N LEU A 137 5.49 10.45 2.97
CA LEU A 137 4.78 11.25 3.97
C LEU A 137 4.67 10.50 5.30
N MET A 138 4.35 9.20 5.26
CA MET A 138 4.26 8.38 6.46
C MET A 138 5.61 8.16 7.13
N ILE A 139 6.69 8.02 6.37
CA ILE A 139 8.06 7.99 6.90
C ILE A 139 8.36 9.30 7.60
N GLY A 140 8.14 10.44 6.95
CA GLY A 140 8.36 11.77 7.55
C GLY A 140 7.58 11.97 8.85
N PHE A 141 6.26 11.74 8.79
CA PHE A 141 5.36 11.89 9.93
C PHE A 141 5.74 10.98 11.10
N ARG A 142 5.99 9.69 10.84
CA ARG A 142 6.33 8.73 11.89
C ARG A 142 7.70 8.99 12.48
N SER A 143 8.73 9.20 11.64
CA SER A 143 10.10 9.45 12.10
C SER A 143 10.18 10.63 13.04
N LYS A 144 9.38 11.67 12.81
CA LYS A 144 9.25 12.80 13.75
C LYS A 144 8.68 12.43 15.11
N ARG A 145 7.63 11.61 15.13
CA ARG A 145 6.98 11.20 16.38
C ARG A 145 7.81 10.26 17.24
N ILE A 146 8.66 9.45 16.62
CA ILE A 146 9.52 8.48 17.32
C ILE A 146 11.00 8.87 17.31
N GLU A 147 11.30 10.16 17.04
CA GLU A 147 12.64 10.75 17.09
C GLU A 147 13.71 10.00 16.27
N ARG A 148 13.31 9.49 15.11
CA ARG A 148 14.24 8.86 14.15
C ARG A 148 14.84 9.87 13.20
N ASP A 149 16.10 9.61 12.83
CA ASP A 149 16.83 10.40 11.85
C ASP A 149 16.24 10.19 10.44
N LEU A 150 15.50 11.20 9.98
CA LEU A 150 14.82 11.17 8.70
C LEU A 150 15.79 11.02 7.51
N SER A 151 17.02 11.54 7.63
CA SER A 151 18.03 11.40 6.57
C SER A 151 18.45 9.95 6.37
N LYS A 152 18.45 9.14 7.44
CA LYS A 152 18.73 7.70 7.35
C LYS A 152 17.57 6.93 6.74
N GLU A 153 16.34 7.28 7.12
CA GLU A 153 15.14 6.63 6.61
C GLU A 153 14.92 6.90 5.11
N LEU A 154 15.33 8.08 4.62
CA LEU A 154 15.24 8.50 3.21
C LEU A 154 16.54 8.28 2.41
N GLN A 155 17.54 7.58 2.95
CA GLN A 155 18.90 7.49 2.36
C GLN A 155 18.98 6.96 0.92
N TYR A 156 17.95 6.26 0.44
CA TYR A 156 17.88 5.71 -0.92
C TYR A 156 17.05 6.55 -1.89
N GLU A 157 16.34 7.55 -1.38
CA GLU A 157 15.49 8.40 -2.21
C GLU A 157 16.34 9.44 -2.98
N ASP A 158 15.76 9.99 -4.04
CA ASP A 158 16.39 11.10 -4.76
C ASP A 158 16.23 12.39 -3.96
N PHE A 159 17.33 13.00 -3.53
CA PHE A 159 17.29 14.26 -2.77
C PHE A 159 16.92 15.48 -3.61
N GLN A 160 16.90 15.35 -4.94
CA GLN A 160 16.39 16.38 -5.86
C GLN A 160 14.87 16.30 -6.04
N ASP A 161 14.23 15.20 -5.62
CA ASP A 161 12.78 15.08 -5.62
C ASP A 161 12.16 16.15 -4.71
N PRO A 162 11.18 16.96 -5.19
CA PRO A 162 10.59 18.04 -4.42
C PRO A 162 9.97 17.61 -3.08
N LEU A 163 9.32 16.44 -3.04
CA LEU A 163 8.72 15.92 -1.82
C LEU A 163 9.81 15.46 -0.84
N VAL A 164 10.83 14.75 -1.31
CA VAL A 164 11.96 14.32 -0.47
C VAL A 164 12.70 15.52 0.11
N ALA A 165 12.98 16.54 -0.71
CA ALA A 165 13.60 17.78 -0.27
C ALA A 165 12.75 18.51 0.78
N HIS A 166 11.43 18.57 0.59
CA HIS A 166 10.50 19.15 1.57
C HIS A 166 10.53 18.40 2.90
N LEU A 167 10.55 17.06 2.87
CA LEU A 167 10.63 16.24 4.09
C LEU A 167 11.96 16.45 4.83
N LEU A 168 13.09 16.45 4.10
CA LEU A 168 14.42 16.65 4.68
C LEU A 168 14.61 18.06 5.24
N ALA A 169 14.01 19.09 4.63
CA ALA A 169 14.03 20.46 5.15
C ALA A 169 13.39 20.56 6.54
N GLN A 170 12.46 19.67 6.86
CA GLN A 170 11.81 19.61 8.15
C GLN A 170 12.55 18.78 9.19
N LYS A 171 13.70 18.15 8.88
CA LYS A 171 14.40 17.20 9.78
C LYS A 171 14.68 17.74 11.20
N ASP A 172 14.89 19.05 11.34
CA ASP A 172 15.18 19.73 12.61
C ASP A 172 13.95 20.49 13.18
N SER A 173 12.82 20.51 12.44
CA SER A 173 11.58 21.13 12.90
C SER A 173 10.98 20.39 14.10
N PRO A 174 10.42 21.09 15.10
CA PRO A 174 9.75 20.45 16.24
C PRO A 174 8.44 19.75 15.86
N GLN A 175 7.82 20.14 14.73
CA GLN A 175 6.58 19.58 14.24
C GLN A 175 6.70 19.14 12.79
N PHE A 176 5.93 18.12 12.42
CA PHE A 176 5.80 17.70 11.03
C PHE A 176 4.66 18.45 10.37
N GLU A 177 4.94 19.03 9.21
CA GLU A 177 3.97 19.73 8.37
C GLU A 177 3.87 18.99 7.03
N PHE A 178 2.65 18.56 6.69
CA PHE A 178 2.39 17.97 5.38
C PHE A 178 2.58 19.01 4.27
N PRO A 179 3.04 18.62 3.08
CA PRO A 179 3.04 19.51 1.91
C PRO A 179 1.64 20.06 1.62
N PHE A 180 1.57 21.21 0.95
CA PHE A 180 0.30 21.89 0.64
C PHE A 180 -0.74 20.99 -0.04
N GLU A 181 -0.31 20.13 -0.96
CA GLU A 181 -1.18 19.16 -1.67
C GLU A 181 -1.85 18.13 -0.74
N TYR A 182 -1.38 18.04 0.50
CA TYR A 182 -1.85 17.13 1.54
C TYR A 182 -2.40 17.90 2.76
N GLN A 183 -2.69 19.19 2.63
CA GLN A 183 -3.19 20.01 3.74
C GLN A 183 -4.55 19.51 4.27
N ASP A 184 -5.46 19.10 3.39
CA ASP A 184 -6.76 18.51 3.77
C ASP A 184 -6.59 17.25 4.63
N PHE A 185 -5.46 16.54 4.48
CA PHE A 185 -5.12 15.37 5.27
C PHE A 185 -4.55 15.75 6.64
N ASP A 186 -3.70 16.77 6.70
CA ASP A 186 -3.11 17.28 7.95
C ASP A 186 -4.18 17.64 8.98
N GLU A 187 -5.24 18.33 8.54
CA GLU A 187 -6.36 18.69 9.41
C GLU A 187 -7.05 17.45 10.01
N GLN A 188 -7.24 16.40 9.21
CA GLN A 188 -7.90 15.16 9.64
C GLN A 188 -7.05 14.39 10.65
N VAL A 189 -5.73 14.33 10.45
CA VAL A 189 -4.81 13.65 11.38
C VAL A 189 -4.68 14.42 12.69
N LYS A 190 -4.59 15.75 12.64
CA LYS A 190 -4.51 16.59 13.84
C LYS A 190 -5.79 16.50 14.67
N GLN A 191 -6.96 16.39 14.04
CA GLN A 191 -8.24 16.19 14.72
C GLN A 191 -8.35 14.84 15.44
N ALA A 192 -7.62 13.80 14.98
CA ALA A 192 -7.63 12.46 15.56
C ALA A 192 -6.83 12.31 16.88
N GLN A 193 -6.44 13.44 17.52
CA GLN A 193 -5.85 13.56 18.86
C GLN A 193 -5.11 12.30 19.39
N ASP A 194 -3.85 12.08 18.99
CA ASP A 194 -2.95 10.99 19.43
C ASP A 194 -3.51 9.55 19.54
N HIS A 195 -4.78 9.30 19.25
CA HIS A 195 -5.41 8.00 19.36
C HIS A 195 -5.03 7.18 18.13
N PRO A 196 -4.26 6.08 18.27
CA PRO A 196 -3.68 5.39 17.13
C PRO A 196 -4.73 4.88 16.13
N MET A 197 -5.90 4.46 16.62
CA MET A 197 -6.98 3.97 15.77
C MET A 197 -7.66 5.10 15.00
N ASP A 198 -7.85 6.26 15.61
CA ASP A 198 -8.52 7.39 14.94
C ASP A 198 -7.60 7.97 13.85
N GLN A 199 -6.28 8.00 14.13
CA GLN A 199 -5.27 8.34 13.13
C GLN A 199 -5.24 7.32 11.99
N TYR A 200 -5.29 6.02 12.31
CA TYR A 200 -5.38 4.97 11.31
C TYR A 200 -6.66 5.11 10.46
N GLN A 201 -7.78 5.51 11.06
CA GLN A 201 -9.03 5.80 10.35
C GLN A 201 -8.90 6.98 9.39
N ALA A 202 -8.33 8.09 9.85
CA ALA A 202 -8.09 9.26 9.01
C ALA A 202 -7.20 8.89 7.81
N LEU A 203 -6.13 8.13 8.06
CA LEU A 203 -5.22 7.59 7.04
C LEU A 203 -5.95 6.76 5.98
N ALA A 204 -6.72 5.75 6.41
CA ALA A 204 -7.46 4.87 5.50
C ALA A 204 -8.53 5.63 4.70
N LYS A 205 -9.27 6.52 5.36
CA LYS A 205 -10.32 7.35 4.74
C LYS A 205 -9.77 8.27 3.68
N TYR A 206 -8.64 8.93 3.95
CA TYR A 206 -8.00 9.80 2.98
C TYR A 206 -7.58 9.03 1.72
N ARG A 207 -6.90 7.88 1.88
CA ARG A 207 -6.50 7.03 0.75
C ARG A 207 -7.71 6.57 -0.06
N PHE A 208 -8.74 6.06 0.62
CA PHE A 208 -9.96 5.57 -0.03
C PHE A 208 -10.63 6.67 -0.86
N ASN A 209 -10.78 7.87 -0.31
CA ASN A 209 -11.42 8.99 -0.99
C ASN A 209 -10.58 9.51 -2.16
N ARG A 210 -9.26 9.59 -2.00
CA ARG A 210 -8.36 10.05 -3.07
C ARG A 210 -8.39 9.09 -4.27
N LEU A 211 -8.44 7.79 -4.03
CA LEU A 211 -8.64 6.78 -5.08
C LEU A 211 -10.02 6.92 -5.74
N GLN A 212 -11.09 7.13 -4.95
CA GLN A 212 -12.44 7.32 -5.46
C GLN A 212 -12.53 8.51 -6.41
N ASN A 213 -12.01 9.66 -5.97
CA ASN A 213 -12.05 10.91 -6.71
C ASN A 213 -11.34 10.81 -8.06
N GLN A 214 -10.31 9.97 -8.16
CA GLN A 214 -9.58 9.76 -9.41
C GLN A 214 -10.41 9.03 -10.47
N VAL A 215 -11.36 8.17 -10.07
CA VAL A 215 -12.02 7.24 -11.00
C VAL A 215 -13.55 7.40 -11.09
N GLN A 216 -14.17 8.12 -10.15
CA GLN A 216 -15.63 8.21 -10.02
C GLN A 216 -16.35 8.77 -11.24
N ASP A 217 -15.71 9.67 -12.00
CA ASP A 217 -16.32 10.31 -13.17
C ASP A 217 -16.39 9.37 -14.40
N HIS A 218 -15.72 8.21 -14.32
CA HIS A 218 -15.63 7.25 -15.41
C HIS A 218 -15.98 5.82 -14.94
N PRO A 219 -17.20 5.57 -14.42
CA PRO A 219 -17.58 4.31 -13.78
C PRO A 219 -17.58 3.09 -14.72
N PHE A 220 -17.55 3.32 -16.04
CA PHE A 220 -17.54 2.26 -17.06
C PHE A 220 -16.18 2.19 -17.78
N SER A 221 -15.09 2.22 -17.01
CA SER A 221 -13.73 2.21 -17.52
C SER A 221 -12.85 1.16 -16.84
N ALA A 222 -11.74 0.80 -17.49
CA ALA A 222 -10.70 -0.02 -16.87
C ALA A 222 -10.12 0.65 -15.62
N ASP A 223 -9.96 1.97 -15.65
CA ASP A 223 -9.42 2.74 -14.53
C ASP A 223 -10.34 2.68 -13.32
N TYR A 224 -11.67 2.70 -13.52
CA TYR A 224 -12.62 2.46 -12.44
C TYR A 224 -12.52 1.06 -11.85
N ALA A 225 -12.39 0.03 -12.68
CA ALA A 225 -12.22 -1.34 -12.20
C ALA A 225 -10.91 -1.50 -11.38
N LEU A 226 -9.83 -0.86 -11.82
CA LEU A 226 -8.55 -0.85 -11.10
C LEU A 226 -8.64 -0.06 -9.79
N GLY A 227 -9.30 1.11 -9.80
CA GLY A 227 -9.56 1.91 -8.60
C GLY A 227 -10.39 1.15 -7.58
N TYR A 228 -11.45 0.48 -8.04
CA TYR A 228 -12.26 -0.40 -7.22
C TYR A 228 -11.43 -1.52 -6.59
N PHE A 229 -10.59 -2.18 -7.37
CA PHE A 229 -9.72 -3.26 -6.87
C PHE A 229 -8.80 -2.77 -5.74
N VAL A 230 -8.16 -1.60 -5.89
CA VAL A 230 -7.33 -1.02 -4.83
C VAL A 230 -8.16 -0.64 -3.60
N GLN A 231 -9.31 0.00 -3.80
CA GLN A 231 -10.21 0.35 -2.70
C GLN A 231 -10.72 -0.87 -1.95
N TYR A 232 -10.99 -1.97 -2.65
CA TYR A 232 -11.41 -3.23 -2.07
C TYR A 232 -10.33 -3.75 -1.10
N MET A 233 -9.06 -3.73 -1.53
CA MET A 233 -7.94 -4.12 -0.66
C MET A 233 -7.84 -3.22 0.59
N LEU A 234 -8.01 -1.91 0.46
CA LEU A 234 -8.03 -1.00 1.61
C LEU A 234 -9.17 -1.29 2.60
N VAL A 235 -10.34 -1.65 2.10
CA VAL A 235 -11.48 -2.04 2.95
C VAL A 235 -11.17 -3.35 3.66
N GLN A 236 -10.55 -4.33 2.99
CA GLN A 236 -10.12 -5.55 3.63
C GLN A 236 -9.08 -5.32 4.74
N ASP A 237 -8.05 -4.51 4.47
CA ASP A 237 -7.01 -4.15 5.46
C ASP A 237 -7.64 -3.56 6.72
N TRP A 238 -8.59 -2.65 6.52
CA TRP A 238 -9.32 -2.00 7.59
C TRP A 238 -10.12 -3.00 8.45
N ASN A 239 -10.83 -3.93 7.81
CA ASN A 239 -11.64 -4.91 8.51
C ASN A 239 -10.78 -5.94 9.25
N GLN A 240 -9.70 -6.43 8.65
CA GLN A 240 -8.75 -7.31 9.33
C GLN A 240 -8.17 -6.67 10.60
N LEU A 241 -7.81 -5.38 10.54
CA LEU A 241 -7.33 -4.66 11.71
C LEU A 241 -8.41 -4.50 12.79
N ASN A 242 -9.66 -4.25 12.42
CA ASN A 242 -10.77 -4.22 13.38
C ASN A 242 -11.03 -5.60 14.00
N ASP A 243 -10.85 -6.69 13.26
CA ASP A 243 -11.00 -8.04 13.80
C ASP A 243 -9.86 -8.36 14.78
N HIS A 244 -8.61 -8.01 14.43
CA HIS A 244 -7.46 -8.16 15.31
C HIS A 244 -7.58 -7.29 16.57
N GLN A 245 -7.99 -6.02 16.44
CA GLN A 245 -8.21 -5.13 17.58
C GLN A 245 -9.47 -5.48 18.37
N GLY A 246 -10.52 -5.97 17.72
CA GLY A 246 -11.72 -6.50 18.33
C GLY A 246 -11.42 -7.72 19.19
N ASN A 247 -10.53 -8.60 18.73
CA ASN A 247 -10.03 -9.74 19.49
C ASN A 247 -9.08 -9.35 20.63
N GLN A 248 -8.29 -8.27 20.47
CA GLN A 248 -7.52 -7.70 21.60
C GLN A 248 -8.43 -7.07 22.66
N LYS A 249 -9.55 -6.44 22.28
CA LYS A 249 -10.57 -5.93 23.23
C LYS A 249 -11.37 -7.06 23.89
N LEU A 250 -11.68 -8.15 23.19
CA LEU A 250 -12.39 -9.30 23.77
C LEU A 250 -11.53 -10.09 24.78
N ASN A 251 -10.22 -10.19 24.56
CA ASN A 251 -9.30 -10.81 25.53
C ASN A 251 -8.99 -9.93 26.75
N GLY A 252 -9.26 -8.62 26.67
CA GLY A 252 -9.17 -7.69 27.80
C GLY A 252 -10.39 -7.72 28.72
N ILE A 253 -11.58 -7.98 28.19
CA ILE A 253 -12.85 -7.95 28.96
C ILE A 253 -13.07 -9.24 29.77
N VAL A 254 -12.43 -10.36 29.42
CA VAL A 254 -12.48 -11.62 30.20
C VAL A 254 -11.38 -11.71 31.28
N LYS A 255 -10.43 -10.75 31.31
CA LYS A 255 -9.35 -10.70 32.32
C LYS A 255 -9.50 -9.61 33.38
N GLU A 256 -10.58 -8.82 33.36
CA GLU A 256 -10.95 -7.92 34.46
C GLU A 256 -12.16 -8.38 35.27
N LEU A 257 -12.53 -9.67 35.15
CA LEU A 257 -13.40 -10.38 36.10
C LEU A 257 -12.79 -11.75 36.48
N GLY A 258 -11.51 -11.72 36.86
CA GLY A 258 -10.78 -12.83 37.47
C GLY A 258 -9.53 -12.35 38.18
#